data_AF-A0A8T0DUL1-F1
#
_entry.id   AF-A0A8T0DUL1-F1
#
_cell.length_a   1.000
_cell.length_b   1.000
_cell.length_c   1.000
_cell.angle_alpha   90.00
_cell.angle_beta   90.00
_cell.angle_gamma   90.00
#
_symmetry.space_group_name_H-M   'P 1'
#
loop_
_entity.id
_entity.type
_entity.pdbx_description
1 polymer ?
#
loop_
_entity_poly.entity_id
_entity_poly.type
_entity_poly.pdbx_seq_one_letter_code
_entity_poly.pdbx_strand_id
1 'polypeptide(L)'
;MDSSLVDLLNSAASADPTTVIAAGQQLISLTSNNEASNSAFATLVCVVFGDSQLTLDGRFVGLIHLKNAMFDAHIWQNLHPSERALVRVRLLAYLASGQMPSIHLNTVEQLPRVGPCVAELVARLVRNEWLKDGWTDEFWDQLISWSAWASLRAALRAAASFRLPARRRAFLQLVRMLLPKVINLWKMVISTPEVECCIRLSLLLHTCIVSVGGDPIHGPFLFADEYGSFASSIFEGILLSLNRLLECYQESNKSLGPARLLRRICKLMLVLFMSCSSAVRDQLVRSVLVHVVHLITSYPLLIGGSKGSDERSAKWLLALVYGIQSAVVPNCKSRFPLSEKGVDEIKTWMFTPVATGNGAELTSVHLSHMLFVLLQHWFPLSSNDKRCLATDPEGCLASGGSSGIDGPSYSCFSATTHITSALAIWDVDSQTKELAKLDVPALLGFQGSEVQIHMFQPCRQLVELMVTLMVREFGNETQTLLFHVVTVGYVVDDPLSKFRLHYILVNNCIPITLLSVRYGKCHSVYLDFYDSS
;
A
#
# COMPACT_ATOMS: atom_id res chain seq x y z
N MET A 1 11.95 8.21 47.72
CA MET A 1 11.85 9.07 46.53
C MET A 1 11.04 8.41 45.41
N ASP A 2 11.16 7.09 45.22
CA ASP A 2 10.39 6.40 44.17
C ASP A 2 8.87 6.44 44.39
N SER A 3 8.40 6.31 45.64
CA SER A 3 6.97 6.43 45.99
C SER A 3 6.40 7.82 45.65
N SER A 4 7.13 8.89 45.95
CA SER A 4 6.68 10.26 45.65
C SER A 4 6.59 10.55 44.15
N LEU A 5 7.43 9.91 43.31
CA LEU A 5 7.35 10.10 41.85
C LEU A 5 6.21 9.28 41.23
N VAL A 6 5.93 8.08 41.74
CA VAL A 6 4.77 7.28 41.31
C VAL A 6 3.48 8.03 41.59
N ASP A 7 3.32 8.56 42.81
CA ASP A 7 2.15 9.35 43.19
C ASP A 7 2.01 10.59 42.30
N LEU A 8 3.12 11.30 42.06
CA LEU A 8 3.13 12.49 41.21
C LEU A 8 2.72 12.20 39.75
N LEU A 9 3.22 11.11 39.17
CA LEU A 9 2.86 10.69 37.81
C LEU A 9 1.39 10.24 37.71
N ASN A 10 0.89 9.53 38.72
CA ASN A 10 -0.52 9.14 38.80
C ASN A 10 -1.43 10.37 38.97
N SER A 11 -1.03 11.34 39.81
CA SER A 11 -1.74 12.61 39.99
C SER A 11 -1.76 13.44 38.69
N ALA A 12 -0.66 13.49 37.95
CA ALA A 12 -0.58 14.16 36.65
C ALA A 12 -1.43 13.49 35.55
N ALA A 13 -1.84 12.24 35.77
CA ALA A 13 -2.74 11.48 34.90
C ALA A 13 -4.19 11.44 35.42
N SER A 14 -4.50 12.15 36.52
CA SER A 14 -5.83 12.12 37.13
C SER A 14 -6.88 12.85 36.28
N ALA A 15 -8.16 12.61 36.57
CA ALA A 15 -9.27 13.29 35.91
C ALA A 15 -9.52 14.71 36.43
N ASP A 16 -8.91 15.09 37.56
CA ASP A 16 -9.08 16.42 38.18
C ASP A 16 -8.09 17.43 37.58
N PRO A 17 -8.57 18.47 36.87
CA PRO A 17 -7.70 19.46 36.24
C PRO A 17 -6.77 20.19 37.22
N THR A 18 -7.20 20.42 38.47
CA THR A 18 -6.39 21.16 39.45
C THR A 18 -5.19 20.33 39.91
N THR A 19 -5.43 19.06 40.23
CA THR A 19 -4.39 18.07 40.54
C THR A 19 -3.43 17.87 39.37
N VAL A 20 -3.94 17.77 38.14
CA VAL A 20 -3.11 17.62 36.93
C VAL A 20 -2.18 18.81 36.72
N ILE A 21 -2.68 20.04 36.85
CA ILE A 21 -1.87 21.25 36.65
C ILE A 21 -0.76 21.35 37.71
N ALA A 22 -1.10 21.13 38.99
CA ALA A 22 -0.13 21.20 40.08
C ALA A 22 0.95 20.12 39.94
N ALA A 23 0.56 18.87 39.68
CA ALA A 23 1.49 17.77 39.48
C ALA A 23 2.35 17.95 38.22
N GLY A 24 1.76 18.46 37.13
CA GLY A 24 2.47 18.74 35.88
C GLY A 24 3.55 19.82 36.04
N GLN A 25 3.26 20.90 36.77
CA GLN A 25 4.26 21.94 37.05
C GLN A 25 5.45 21.40 37.87
N GLN A 26 5.18 20.54 38.85
CA GLN A 26 6.21 19.87 39.64
C GLN A 26 7.02 18.87 38.79
N LEU A 27 6.39 18.13 37.88
CA LEU A 27 7.11 17.22 36.97
C LEU A 27 8.01 17.99 35.99
N ILE A 28 7.55 19.13 35.47
CA ILE A 28 8.36 19.97 34.59
C ILE A 28 9.58 20.48 35.36
N SER A 29 9.42 21.04 36.56
CA SER A 29 10.56 21.54 37.34
C SER A 29 11.57 20.44 37.68
N LEU A 30 11.10 19.22 37.99
CA LEU A 30 11.96 18.05 38.22
C LEU A 30 12.71 17.58 36.98
N THR A 31 12.11 17.74 35.79
CA THR A 31 12.69 17.25 34.52
C THR A 31 13.43 18.31 33.70
N SER A 32 13.27 19.60 34.03
CA SER A 32 13.93 20.72 33.34
C SER A 32 15.15 21.29 34.07
N ASN A 33 15.34 20.98 35.35
CA ASN A 33 16.48 21.49 36.12
C ASN A 33 17.78 20.78 35.70
N ASN A 34 18.59 21.51 34.93
CA ASN A 34 19.88 21.12 34.31
C ASN A 34 21.06 20.97 35.32
N GLU A 35 20.80 20.89 36.62
CA GLU A 35 21.88 20.68 37.59
C GLU A 35 22.39 19.25 37.46
N ALA A 36 23.69 19.13 37.14
CA ALA A 36 24.43 17.89 36.85
C ALA A 36 24.41 16.82 37.96
N SER A 37 23.65 16.99 39.04
CA SER A 37 23.58 16.10 40.21
C SER A 37 22.25 15.40 40.46
N ASN A 38 21.18 15.65 39.69
CA ASN A 38 19.87 15.12 40.07
C ASN A 38 19.51 13.80 39.38
N SER A 39 19.56 12.74 40.20
CA SER A 39 19.04 11.38 39.96
C SER A 39 17.58 11.32 39.48
N ALA A 40 16.88 12.45 39.32
CA ALA A 40 15.49 12.51 38.90
C ALA A 40 15.25 11.82 37.55
N PHE A 41 16.15 11.96 36.58
CA PHE A 41 16.04 11.26 35.30
C PHE A 41 16.26 9.74 35.46
N ALA A 42 17.29 9.32 36.21
CA ALA A 42 17.53 7.91 36.52
C ALA A 42 16.37 7.27 37.31
N THR A 43 15.82 7.99 38.30
CA THR A 43 14.64 7.59 39.08
C THR A 43 13.41 7.51 38.18
N LEU A 44 13.19 8.46 37.28
CA LEU A 44 12.07 8.41 36.32
C LEU A 44 12.17 7.18 35.42
N VAL A 45 13.35 6.87 34.87
CA VAL A 45 13.59 5.67 34.07
C VAL A 45 13.27 4.41 34.88
N CYS A 46 13.74 4.32 36.13
CA CYS A 46 13.47 3.18 37.00
C CYS A 46 11.98 3.03 37.34
N VAL A 47 11.27 4.13 37.61
CA VAL A 47 9.84 4.12 37.95
C VAL A 47 8.98 3.75 36.74
N VAL A 48 9.25 4.32 35.56
CA VAL A 48 8.45 4.12 34.33
C VAL A 48 8.57 2.69 33.80
N PHE A 49 9.78 2.13 33.82
CA PHE A 49 10.07 0.78 33.30
C PHE A 49 10.08 -0.32 34.37
N GLY A 50 9.86 0.00 35.64
CA GLY A 50 9.86 -0.94 36.76
C GLY A 50 8.48 -1.48 37.13
N ASP A 51 8.46 -2.42 38.06
CA ASP A 51 7.26 -3.04 38.66
C ASP A 51 6.67 -2.15 39.77
N SER A 52 6.44 -0.88 39.46
CA SER A 52 5.86 0.09 40.39
C SER A 52 4.32 0.04 40.35
N GLN A 53 3.64 0.57 41.38
CA GLN A 53 2.18 0.78 41.39
C GLN A 53 1.71 1.90 40.43
N LEU A 54 2.50 2.17 39.39
CA LEU A 54 2.24 3.19 38.40
C LEU A 54 1.09 2.74 37.48
N THR A 55 0.06 3.57 37.40
CA THR A 55 -1.06 3.33 36.49
C THR A 55 -0.61 3.41 35.02
N LEU A 56 -1.41 2.86 34.09
CA LEU A 56 -1.08 2.93 32.66
C LEU A 56 -0.99 4.38 32.15
N ASP A 57 -1.89 5.26 32.60
CA ASP A 57 -1.86 6.67 32.22
C ASP A 57 -0.72 7.43 32.90
N GLY A 58 -0.42 7.13 34.17
CA GLY A 58 0.79 7.66 34.84
C GLY A 58 2.08 7.23 34.14
N ARG A 59 2.15 5.97 33.68
CA ARG A 59 3.26 5.47 32.86
C ARG A 59 3.34 6.20 31.53
N PHE A 60 2.21 6.44 30.88
CA PHE A 60 2.16 7.23 29.65
C PHE A 60 2.72 8.64 29.87
N VAL A 61 2.30 9.35 30.93
CA VAL A 61 2.85 10.67 31.29
C VAL A 61 4.37 10.59 31.49
N GLY A 62 4.85 9.61 32.27
CA GLY A 62 6.29 9.43 32.49
C GLY A 62 7.07 9.17 31.20
N LEU A 63 6.51 8.37 30.28
CA LEU A 63 7.10 8.14 28.95
C LEU A 63 7.17 9.41 28.10
N ILE A 64 6.20 10.33 28.22
CA ILE A 64 6.25 11.63 27.54
C ILE A 64 7.40 12.49 28.07
N HIS A 65 7.62 12.53 29.39
CA HIS A 65 8.75 13.25 29.96
C HIS A 65 10.10 12.65 29.54
N LEU A 66 10.23 11.31 29.58
CA LEU A 66 11.41 10.62 29.05
C LEU A 66 11.63 10.92 27.56
N LYS A 67 10.55 10.94 26.79
CA LYS A 67 10.60 11.29 25.37
C LYS A 67 11.16 12.70 25.19
N ASN A 68 10.62 13.69 25.88
CA ASN A 68 11.06 15.07 25.73
C ASN A 68 12.55 15.23 26.04
N ALA A 69 13.04 14.59 27.11
CA ALA A 69 14.46 14.58 27.47
C ALA A 69 15.36 13.90 26.41
N MET A 70 14.90 12.81 25.80
CA MET A 70 15.65 12.12 24.73
C MET A 70 15.58 12.86 23.38
N PHE A 71 14.53 13.67 23.17
CA PHE A 71 14.34 14.46 21.95
C PHE A 71 15.16 15.73 21.94
N ASP A 72 15.28 16.40 23.08
CA ASP A 72 16.16 17.54 23.23
C ASP A 72 17.64 17.10 23.16
N ALA A 73 18.34 17.56 22.13
CA ALA A 73 19.74 17.22 21.92
C ALA A 73 20.64 17.81 23.02
N HIS A 74 20.28 18.96 23.60
CA HIS A 74 21.05 19.60 24.66
C HIS A 74 20.95 18.78 25.95
N ILE A 75 19.73 18.37 26.32
CA ILE A 75 19.52 17.52 27.51
C ILE A 75 20.22 16.18 27.31
N TRP A 76 19.93 15.47 26.22
CA TRP A 76 20.46 14.12 26.01
C TRP A 76 22.00 14.05 25.93
N GLN A 77 22.65 15.03 25.30
CA GLN A 77 24.11 15.05 25.18
C GLN A 77 24.82 15.39 26.49
N ASN A 78 24.17 16.14 27.37
CA ASN A 78 24.71 16.53 28.67
C ASN A 78 24.53 15.44 29.75
N LEU A 79 23.69 14.42 29.50
CA LEU A 79 23.54 13.28 30.41
C LEU A 79 24.83 12.45 30.51
N HIS A 80 25.12 12.00 31.74
CA HIS A 80 26.29 11.16 32.00
C HIS A 80 26.17 9.83 31.22
N PRO A 81 27.26 9.25 30.68
CA PRO A 81 27.20 7.99 29.92
C PRO A 81 26.51 6.83 30.66
N SER A 82 26.64 6.76 31.99
CA SER A 82 25.96 5.74 32.80
C SER A 82 24.44 5.91 32.83
N GLU A 83 23.92 7.13 32.77
CA GLU A 83 22.48 7.40 32.73
C GLU A 83 21.90 7.04 31.36
N ARG A 84 22.62 7.39 30.28
CA ARG A 84 22.25 6.97 28.93
C ARG A 84 22.27 5.44 28.78
N ALA A 85 23.25 4.78 29.39
CA ALA A 85 23.30 3.33 29.47
C ALA A 85 22.13 2.74 30.29
N LEU A 86 21.77 3.36 31.42
CA LEU A 86 20.64 2.96 32.25
C LEU A 86 19.31 3.02 31.47
N VAL A 87 19.06 4.11 30.73
CA VAL A 87 17.89 4.23 29.84
C VAL A 87 17.83 3.06 28.86
N ARG A 88 18.94 2.80 28.17
CA ARG A 88 19.03 1.69 27.20
C ARG A 88 18.71 0.35 27.87
N VAL A 89 19.35 0.04 28.99
CA VAL A 89 19.18 -1.24 29.70
C VAL A 89 17.73 -1.39 30.19
N ARG A 90 17.16 -0.37 30.82
CA ARG A 90 15.80 -0.43 31.37
C ARG A 90 14.73 -0.50 30.29
N LEU A 91 14.87 0.28 29.21
CA LEU A 91 13.94 0.21 28.08
C LEU A 91 13.95 -1.17 27.41
N LEU A 92 15.14 -1.75 27.20
CA LEU A 92 15.25 -3.07 26.58
C LEU A 92 14.76 -4.18 27.51
N ALA A 93 15.03 -4.10 28.82
CA ALA A 93 14.49 -5.03 29.80
C ALA A 93 12.95 -4.96 29.86
N TYR A 94 12.37 -3.76 29.74
CA TYR A 94 10.92 -3.58 29.68
C TYR A 94 10.31 -4.19 28.41
N LEU A 95 10.98 -4.08 27.26
CA LEU A 95 10.54 -4.77 26.05
C LEU A 95 10.67 -6.30 26.17
N ALA A 96 11.78 -6.77 26.76
CA ALA A 96 12.02 -8.20 26.98
C ALA A 96 10.94 -8.84 27.86
N SER A 97 10.49 -8.15 28.91
CA SER A 97 9.42 -8.65 29.79
C SER A 97 8.07 -8.82 29.09
N GLY A 98 7.87 -8.15 27.95
CA GLY A 98 6.65 -8.24 27.14
C GLY A 98 6.63 -9.40 26.14
N GLN A 99 7.69 -10.20 26.00
CA GLN A 99 7.79 -11.23 24.97
C GLN A 99 6.70 -12.31 25.10
N MET A 100 5.99 -12.61 24.01
CA MET A 100 5.03 -13.72 23.90
C MET A 100 5.43 -14.67 22.76
N PRO A 101 6.28 -15.69 23.04
CA PRO A 101 6.82 -16.57 21.99
C PRO A 101 5.75 -17.37 21.24
N SER A 102 4.68 -17.78 21.91
CA SER A 102 3.63 -18.65 21.35
C SER A 102 2.85 -18.02 20.20
N ILE A 103 2.67 -16.71 20.23
CA ILE A 103 1.90 -15.94 19.22
C ILE A 103 2.80 -14.96 18.44
N HIS A 104 4.11 -14.99 18.67
CA HIS A 104 5.08 -14.08 18.05
C HIS A 104 4.69 -12.60 18.16
N LEU A 105 4.25 -12.17 19.34
CA LEU A 105 3.91 -10.77 19.64
C LEU A 105 4.61 -10.32 20.93
N ASN A 106 4.50 -9.02 21.22
CA ASN A 106 5.03 -8.41 22.44
C ASN A 106 3.93 -7.61 23.15
N THR A 107 3.58 -7.96 24.39
CA THR A 107 2.47 -7.36 25.14
C THR A 107 2.70 -5.88 25.43
N VAL A 108 3.94 -5.46 25.67
CA VAL A 108 4.28 -4.05 25.88
C VAL A 108 3.96 -3.22 24.64
N GLU A 109 4.22 -3.74 23.45
CA GLU A 109 3.87 -3.07 22.20
C GLU A 109 2.36 -3.08 21.90
N GLN A 110 1.60 -4.01 22.49
CA GLN A 110 0.14 -4.07 22.36
C GLN A 110 -0.58 -3.10 23.30
N LEU A 111 0.08 -2.57 24.34
CA LEU A 111 -0.53 -1.61 25.25
C LEU A 111 -0.88 -0.31 24.49
N PRO A 112 -2.16 0.13 24.50
CA PRO A 112 -2.56 1.38 23.87
C PRO A 112 -1.78 2.56 24.44
N ARG A 113 -1.36 3.49 23.57
CA ARG A 113 -0.54 4.69 23.88
C ARG A 113 0.90 4.39 24.37
N VAL A 114 1.09 3.43 25.26
CA VAL A 114 2.40 3.01 25.79
C VAL A 114 3.27 2.38 24.70
N GLY A 115 2.77 1.37 23.99
CA GLY A 115 3.52 0.67 22.94
C GLY A 115 4.10 1.61 21.86
N PRO A 116 3.29 2.53 21.28
CA PRO A 116 3.79 3.55 20.35
C PRO A 116 4.89 4.44 20.94
N CYS A 117 4.75 4.88 22.20
CA CYS A 117 5.79 5.68 22.86
C CYS A 117 7.08 4.88 23.06
N VAL A 118 7.00 3.62 23.51
CA VAL A 118 8.15 2.73 23.66
C VAL A 118 8.89 2.57 22.31
N ALA A 119 8.17 2.31 21.22
CA ALA A 119 8.78 2.22 19.89
C ALA A 119 9.45 3.54 19.46
N GLU A 120 8.88 4.69 19.80
CA GLU A 120 9.47 6.01 19.54
C GLU A 120 10.74 6.25 20.36
N LEU A 121 10.78 5.83 21.63
CA LEU A 121 11.98 5.89 22.47
C LEU A 121 13.10 5.00 21.92
N VAL A 122 12.79 3.78 21.46
CA VAL A 122 13.77 2.89 20.81
C VAL A 122 14.31 3.53 19.53
N ALA A 123 13.45 4.10 18.69
CA ALA A 123 13.86 4.83 17.50
C ALA A 123 14.77 6.02 17.85
N ARG A 124 14.49 6.71 18.97
CA ARG A 124 15.31 7.83 19.43
C ARG A 124 16.66 7.38 19.98
N LEU A 125 16.74 6.25 20.69
CA LEU A 125 18.01 5.63 21.08
C LEU A 125 18.87 5.33 19.85
N VAL A 126 18.30 4.72 18.82
CA VAL A 126 19.03 4.43 17.57
C VAL A 126 19.50 5.72 16.91
N ARG A 127 18.64 6.74 16.83
CA ARG A 127 19.00 8.03 16.24
C ARG A 127 20.14 8.72 17.00
N ASN A 128 20.16 8.61 18.31
CA ASN A 128 21.11 9.29 19.17
C ASN A 128 22.43 8.55 19.31
N GLU A 129 22.41 7.22 19.43
CA GLU A 129 23.56 6.43 19.91
C GLU A 129 24.04 5.33 18.94
N TRP A 130 23.25 4.92 17.93
CA TRP A 130 23.70 3.87 17.01
C TRP A 130 24.91 4.32 16.19
N LEU A 131 25.85 3.38 15.99
CA LEU A 131 27.18 3.57 15.38
C LEU A 131 28.18 4.38 16.23
N LYS A 132 27.89 4.60 17.52
CA LYS A 132 28.89 5.03 18.51
C LYS A 132 29.43 3.81 19.27
N ASP A 133 30.49 4.03 20.04
CA ASP A 133 31.15 3.00 20.85
C ASP A 133 30.17 2.27 21.79
N GLY A 134 30.30 0.94 21.87
CA GLY A 134 29.50 0.10 22.78
C GLY A 134 28.12 -0.34 22.26
N TRP A 135 27.87 -0.22 20.94
CA TRP A 135 26.72 -0.85 20.27
C TRP A 135 27.13 -2.13 19.56
N THR A 136 26.38 -3.22 19.82
CA THR A 136 26.57 -4.54 19.20
C THR A 136 25.39 -4.86 18.28
N ASP A 137 25.62 -5.77 17.33
CA ASP A 137 24.55 -6.28 16.45
C ASP A 137 23.47 -7.06 17.22
N GLU A 138 23.80 -7.52 18.44
CA GLU A 138 22.87 -8.21 19.36
C GLU A 138 21.61 -7.40 19.65
N PHE A 139 21.68 -6.07 19.62
CA PHE A 139 20.51 -5.20 19.82
C PHE A 139 19.37 -5.55 18.85
N TRP A 140 19.70 -5.78 17.57
CA TRP A 140 18.69 -6.07 16.56
C TRP A 140 18.13 -7.48 16.70
N ASP A 141 18.99 -8.43 17.06
CA ASP A 141 18.61 -9.82 17.29
C ASP A 141 17.74 -9.99 18.53
N GLN A 142 18.02 -9.21 19.58
CA GLN A 142 17.17 -9.15 20.77
C GLN A 142 15.76 -8.69 20.41
N LEU A 143 15.60 -7.59 19.66
CA LEU A 143 14.28 -7.11 19.24
C LEU A 143 13.51 -8.14 18.40
N ILE A 144 14.21 -8.91 17.55
CA ILE A 144 13.61 -10.02 16.82
C ILE A 144 13.17 -11.13 17.79
N SER A 145 14.03 -11.54 18.70
CA SER A 145 13.73 -12.61 19.65
C SER A 145 12.52 -12.29 20.53
N TRP A 146 12.39 -11.02 20.95
CA TRP A 146 11.28 -10.53 21.77
C TRP A 146 10.00 -10.24 20.98
N SER A 147 10.00 -10.48 19.66
CA SER A 147 8.90 -10.14 18.77
C SER A 147 8.45 -8.66 18.87
N ALA A 148 9.41 -7.76 19.13
CA ALA A 148 9.19 -6.32 19.29
C ALA A 148 9.14 -5.60 17.93
N TRP A 149 8.17 -5.99 17.10
CA TRP A 149 8.07 -5.58 15.70
C TRP A 149 7.89 -4.08 15.50
N ALA A 150 7.13 -3.40 16.37
CA ALA A 150 6.90 -1.97 16.25
C ALA A 150 8.18 -1.18 16.55
N SER A 151 8.91 -1.58 17.60
CA SER A 151 10.17 -1.00 18.04
C SER A 151 11.28 -1.25 17.02
N LEU A 152 11.41 -2.48 16.51
CA LEU A 152 12.35 -2.82 15.44
C LEU A 152 12.09 -2.00 14.18
N ARG A 153 10.83 -1.87 13.77
CA ARG A 153 10.45 -1.06 12.61
C ARG A 153 10.74 0.43 12.81
N ALA A 154 10.47 0.96 14.00
CA ALA A 154 10.75 2.36 14.33
C ALA A 154 12.27 2.63 14.37
N ALA A 155 13.04 1.72 14.96
CA ALA A 155 14.50 1.71 14.95
C ALA A 155 15.06 1.71 13.52
N LEU A 156 14.56 0.83 12.64
CA LEU A 156 14.97 0.77 11.24
C LEU A 156 14.68 2.07 10.49
N ARG A 157 13.55 2.73 10.75
CA ARG A 157 13.23 4.03 10.16
C ARG A 157 14.15 5.14 10.65
N ALA A 158 14.48 5.14 11.94
CA ALA A 158 15.46 6.06 12.49
C ALA A 158 16.85 5.84 11.86
N ALA A 159 17.27 4.59 11.74
CA ALA A 159 18.51 4.20 11.05
C ALA A 159 18.50 4.61 9.56
N ALA A 160 17.38 4.44 8.87
CA ALA A 160 17.23 4.83 7.47
C ALA A 160 17.32 6.35 7.28
N SER A 161 17.02 7.16 8.31
CA SER A 161 17.03 8.63 8.24
C SER A 161 18.45 9.23 8.14
N PHE A 162 19.50 8.45 8.43
CA PHE A 162 20.87 8.94 8.31
C PHE A 162 21.22 9.19 6.84
N ARG A 163 21.68 10.42 6.54
CA ARG A 163 22.03 10.83 5.17
C ARG A 163 23.51 10.65 4.84
N LEU A 164 24.38 10.49 5.84
CA LEU A 164 25.82 10.37 5.64
C LEU A 164 26.18 9.04 4.94
N PRO A 165 27.05 9.05 3.91
CA PRO A 165 27.36 7.85 3.12
C PRO A 165 27.87 6.65 3.94
N ALA A 166 28.74 6.88 4.94
CA ALA A 166 29.24 5.82 5.82
C ALA A 166 28.11 5.16 6.63
N ARG A 167 27.21 5.98 7.20
CA ARG A 167 26.04 5.49 7.96
C ARG A 167 25.02 4.79 7.05
N ARG A 168 24.85 5.28 5.81
CA ARG A 168 24.03 4.61 4.80
C ARG A 168 24.58 3.23 4.44
N ARG A 169 25.90 3.08 4.28
CA ARG A 169 26.53 1.76 4.06
C ARG A 169 26.28 0.81 5.24
N ALA A 170 26.46 1.27 6.48
CA ALA A 170 26.16 0.47 7.66
C ALA A 170 24.67 0.07 7.73
N PHE A 171 23.75 0.97 7.39
CA PHE A 171 22.33 0.66 7.29
C PHE A 171 22.01 -0.40 6.24
N LEU A 172 22.65 -0.35 5.06
CA LEU A 172 22.45 -1.38 4.03
C LEU A 172 22.95 -2.75 4.51
N GLN A 173 24.08 -2.81 5.22
CA GLN A 173 24.59 -4.04 5.84
C GLN A 173 23.62 -4.59 6.89
N LEU A 174 23.07 -3.71 7.74
CA LEU A 174 22.05 -4.08 8.71
C LEU A 174 20.82 -4.70 8.04
N VAL A 175 20.30 -4.08 6.97
CA VAL A 175 19.15 -4.63 6.22
C VAL A 175 19.49 -6.00 5.64
N ARG A 176 20.67 -6.18 5.05
CA ARG A 176 21.12 -7.48 4.51
C ARG A 176 21.24 -8.57 5.58
N MET A 177 21.63 -8.21 6.80
CA MET A 177 21.69 -9.14 7.93
C MET A 177 20.29 -9.52 8.45
N LEU A 178 19.37 -8.54 8.56
CA LEU A 178 18.04 -8.77 9.13
C LEU A 178 17.09 -9.46 8.17
N LEU A 179 17.17 -9.15 6.88
CA LEU A 179 16.20 -9.58 5.89
C LEU A 179 16.01 -11.12 5.85
N PRO A 180 17.07 -11.95 5.82
CA PRO A 180 16.91 -13.41 5.88
C PRO A 180 16.20 -13.90 7.15
N LYS A 181 16.51 -13.32 8.32
CA LYS A 181 15.88 -13.67 9.60
C LYS A 181 14.39 -13.35 9.57
N VAL A 182 14.01 -12.17 9.06
CA VAL A 182 12.61 -11.75 8.94
C VAL A 182 11.85 -12.60 7.91
N ILE A 183 12.48 -13.00 6.81
CA ILE A 183 11.86 -13.88 5.81
C ILE A 183 11.59 -15.27 6.40
N ASN A 184 12.52 -15.82 7.17
CA ASN A 184 12.32 -17.12 7.83
C ASN A 184 11.16 -17.05 8.83
N LEU A 185 11.07 -15.98 9.62
CA LEU A 185 9.93 -15.73 10.52
C LEU A 185 8.61 -15.59 9.75
N TRP A 186 8.62 -14.86 8.64
CA TRP A 186 7.46 -14.73 7.76
C TRP A 186 6.96 -16.08 7.27
N LYS A 187 7.85 -16.97 6.82
CA LYS A 187 7.52 -18.34 6.38
C LYS A 187 6.93 -19.20 7.51
N MET A 188 7.35 -19.00 8.76
CA MET A 188 6.77 -19.72 9.90
C MET A 188 5.39 -19.18 10.26
N VAL A 189 5.26 -17.86 10.39
CA VAL A 189 4.04 -17.21 10.89
C VAL A 189 2.90 -17.23 9.87
N ILE A 190 3.21 -17.16 8.57
CA ILE A 190 2.17 -17.16 7.53
C ILE A 190 1.28 -18.41 7.56
N SER A 191 1.82 -19.50 8.08
CA SER A 191 1.12 -20.77 8.22
C SER A 191 0.17 -20.78 9.43
N THR A 192 0.23 -19.78 10.30
CA THR A 192 -0.58 -19.67 11.53
C THR A 192 -1.87 -18.87 11.29
N PRO A 193 -2.90 -19.05 12.15
CA PRO A 193 -4.14 -18.25 12.07
C PRO A 193 -3.98 -16.82 12.60
N GLU A 194 -2.81 -16.44 13.14
CA GLU A 194 -2.61 -15.16 13.83
C GLU A 194 -2.41 -13.99 12.85
N VAL A 195 -3.50 -13.28 12.55
CA VAL A 195 -3.55 -12.17 11.59
C VAL A 195 -2.69 -10.98 12.04
N GLU A 196 -2.65 -10.63 13.33
CA GLU A 196 -1.93 -9.43 13.78
C GLU A 196 -0.41 -9.59 13.66
N CYS A 197 0.14 -10.78 13.92
CA CYS A 197 1.56 -11.03 13.69
C CYS A 197 1.92 -10.90 12.21
N CYS A 198 1.10 -11.47 11.32
CA CYS A 198 1.24 -11.30 9.86
C CYS A 198 1.21 -9.80 9.45
N ILE A 199 0.32 -8.99 10.05
CA ILE A 199 0.27 -7.55 9.79
C ILE A 199 1.58 -6.87 10.23
N ARG A 200 2.12 -7.21 11.40
CA ARG A 200 3.34 -6.59 11.93
C ARG A 200 4.58 -6.99 11.11
N LEU A 201 4.70 -8.26 10.75
CA LEU A 201 5.82 -8.75 9.93
C LEU A 201 5.77 -8.23 8.49
N SER A 202 4.60 -8.17 7.86
CA SER A 202 4.46 -7.56 6.52
C SER A 202 4.84 -6.07 6.52
N LEU A 203 4.52 -5.34 7.59
CA LEU A 203 4.94 -3.95 7.79
C LEU A 203 6.46 -3.82 8.00
N LEU A 204 7.08 -4.77 8.69
CA LEU A 204 8.52 -4.82 8.89
C LEU A 204 9.23 -5.10 7.56
N LEU A 205 8.83 -6.15 6.82
CA LEU A 205 9.33 -6.47 5.48
C LEU A 205 9.22 -5.25 4.55
N HIS A 206 8.05 -4.63 4.47
CA HIS A 206 7.85 -3.41 3.70
C HIS A 206 8.85 -2.31 4.12
N THR A 207 9.11 -2.15 5.41
CA THR A 207 10.03 -1.12 5.90
C THR A 207 11.47 -1.45 5.51
N CYS A 208 11.93 -2.70 5.68
CA CYS A 208 13.24 -3.14 5.23
C CYS A 208 13.47 -2.87 3.74
N ILE A 209 12.44 -3.12 2.92
CA ILE A 209 12.53 -2.93 1.47
C ILE A 209 12.55 -1.44 1.10
N VAL A 210 11.57 -0.65 1.55
CA VAL A 210 11.45 0.77 1.15
C VAL A 210 12.56 1.63 1.73
N SER A 211 13.06 1.33 2.93
CA SER A 211 14.05 2.17 3.61
C SER A 211 15.43 2.20 2.91
N VAL A 212 15.72 1.23 2.05
CA VAL A 212 16.91 1.23 1.17
C VAL A 212 16.85 2.41 0.19
N GLY A 213 15.66 2.80 -0.26
CA GLY A 213 15.44 4.00 -1.07
C GLY A 213 15.96 3.89 -2.51
N GLY A 214 15.83 2.72 -3.13
CA GLY A 214 16.19 2.52 -4.52
C GLY A 214 15.16 3.09 -5.50
N ASP A 215 15.64 3.63 -6.61
CA ASP A 215 14.80 3.98 -7.74
C ASP A 215 14.36 2.69 -8.47
N PRO A 216 13.08 2.51 -8.82
CA PRO A 216 12.62 1.27 -9.46
C PRO A 216 13.17 1.09 -10.90
N ILE A 217 13.69 2.15 -11.52
CA ILE A 217 14.29 2.14 -12.85
C ILE A 217 15.82 1.94 -12.75
N HIS A 218 16.48 2.71 -11.88
CA HIS A 218 17.95 2.81 -11.86
C HIS A 218 18.61 2.14 -10.64
N GLY A 219 17.85 1.63 -9.69
CA GLY A 219 18.36 1.02 -8.47
C GLY A 219 18.85 2.04 -7.42
N PRO A 220 19.63 1.63 -6.42
CA PRO A 220 20.12 0.26 -6.18
C PRO A 220 19.00 -0.73 -5.86
N PHE A 221 19.03 -1.92 -6.47
CA PHE A 221 18.07 -2.98 -6.22
C PHE A 221 18.47 -3.79 -4.99
N LEU A 222 17.52 -4.00 -4.08
CA LEU A 222 17.74 -4.86 -2.91
C LEU A 222 17.80 -6.34 -3.31
N PHE A 223 17.00 -6.72 -4.30
CA PHE A 223 16.91 -8.09 -4.81
C PHE A 223 17.55 -8.17 -6.20
N ALA A 224 18.88 -8.25 -6.19
CA ALA A 224 19.72 -8.53 -7.35
C ALA A 224 20.56 -9.78 -7.08
N ASP A 225 20.97 -10.47 -8.15
CA ASP A 225 21.87 -11.61 -8.10
C ASP A 225 21.43 -12.69 -7.08
N GLU A 226 22.29 -13.03 -6.12
CA GLU A 226 22.08 -14.04 -5.07
C GLU A 226 20.86 -13.77 -4.18
N TYR A 227 20.47 -12.49 -4.01
CA TYR A 227 19.32 -12.10 -3.20
C TYR A 227 17.99 -12.25 -3.96
N GLY A 228 18.00 -12.58 -5.26
CA GLY A 228 16.79 -12.80 -6.05
C GLY A 228 15.90 -13.93 -5.49
N SER A 229 16.52 -14.99 -4.96
CA SER A 229 15.81 -16.12 -4.32
C SER A 229 14.95 -15.70 -3.12
N PHE A 230 15.38 -14.67 -2.39
CA PHE A 230 14.62 -14.11 -1.27
C PHE A 230 13.36 -13.38 -1.75
N ALA A 231 13.41 -12.71 -2.91
CA ALA A 231 12.22 -12.10 -3.48
C ALA A 231 11.16 -13.15 -3.80
N SER A 232 11.54 -14.24 -4.47
CA SER A 232 10.63 -15.37 -4.77
C SER A 232 10.01 -15.93 -3.50
N SER A 233 10.82 -16.16 -2.46
CA SER A 233 10.34 -16.63 -1.16
C SER A 233 9.30 -15.70 -0.50
N ILE A 234 9.49 -14.38 -0.61
CA ILE A 234 8.51 -13.42 -0.08
C ILE A 234 7.24 -13.43 -0.94
N PHE A 235 7.36 -13.50 -2.27
CA PHE A 235 6.21 -13.58 -3.18
C PHE A 235 5.37 -14.83 -2.93
N GLU A 236 5.98 -16.00 -2.81
CA GLU A 236 5.28 -17.25 -2.47
C GLU A 236 4.50 -17.11 -1.16
N GLY A 237 5.14 -16.51 -0.14
CA GLY A 237 4.47 -16.17 1.10
C GLY A 237 3.28 -15.24 0.85
N ILE A 238 3.47 -14.10 0.19
CA ILE A 238 2.38 -13.17 -0.14
C ILE A 238 1.17 -13.89 -0.77
N LEU A 239 1.41 -14.77 -1.74
CA LEU A 239 0.35 -15.53 -2.42
C LEU A 239 -0.36 -16.50 -1.47
N LEU A 240 0.39 -17.23 -0.63
CA LEU A 240 -0.19 -18.12 0.38
C LEU A 240 -1.08 -17.38 1.39
N SER A 241 -0.64 -16.19 1.85
CA SER A 241 -1.46 -15.35 2.74
C SER A 241 -2.74 -14.88 2.06
N LEU A 242 -2.66 -14.48 0.78
CA LEU A 242 -3.82 -14.02 0.03
C LEU A 242 -4.84 -15.15 -0.12
N ASN A 243 -4.41 -16.34 -0.54
CA ASN A 243 -5.32 -17.49 -0.69
C ASN A 243 -6.05 -17.82 0.62
N ARG A 244 -5.34 -17.84 1.75
CA ARG A 244 -5.95 -18.07 3.07
C ARG A 244 -6.94 -16.98 3.47
N LEU A 245 -6.59 -15.71 3.23
CA LEU A 245 -7.50 -14.60 3.49
C LEU A 245 -8.78 -14.77 2.68
N LEU A 246 -8.67 -15.16 1.42
CA LEU A 246 -9.82 -15.39 0.54
C LEU A 246 -10.72 -16.51 1.05
N GLU A 247 -10.15 -17.63 1.51
CA GLU A 247 -10.88 -18.72 2.18
C GLU A 247 -11.65 -18.21 3.40
N CYS A 248 -10.99 -17.47 4.31
CA CYS A 248 -11.63 -16.93 5.51
C CYS A 248 -12.74 -15.89 5.21
N TYR A 249 -12.59 -15.13 4.12
CA TYR A 249 -13.58 -14.12 3.71
C TYR A 249 -14.88 -14.71 3.17
N GLN A 250 -14.85 -15.96 2.68
CA GLN A 250 -16.04 -16.66 2.20
C GLN A 250 -16.93 -17.17 3.35
N GLU A 251 -16.38 -17.32 4.56
CA GLU A 251 -17.04 -18.03 5.67
C GLU A 251 -17.59 -17.13 6.80
N SER A 252 -17.11 -15.89 6.99
CA SER A 252 -17.55 -15.09 8.16
C SER A 252 -17.46 -13.57 8.02
N ASN A 253 -18.30 -12.89 8.80
CA ASN A 253 -18.53 -11.46 8.86
C ASN A 253 -17.24 -10.59 8.91
N LYS A 254 -17.36 -9.43 8.24
CA LYS A 254 -16.43 -8.29 8.11
C LYS A 254 -15.64 -7.92 9.38
N SER A 255 -14.61 -8.68 9.74
CA SER A 255 -13.66 -8.27 10.78
C SER A 255 -12.61 -7.29 10.20
N LEU A 256 -12.20 -6.30 11.00
CA LEU A 256 -11.27 -5.22 10.58
C LEU A 256 -9.83 -5.72 10.32
N GLY A 257 -9.44 -6.85 10.91
CA GLY A 257 -8.09 -7.42 10.82
C GLY A 257 -7.73 -7.93 9.41
N PRO A 258 -8.50 -8.87 8.83
CA PRO A 258 -8.30 -9.38 7.48
C PRO A 258 -8.20 -8.28 6.41
N ALA A 259 -9.02 -7.23 6.50
CA ALA A 259 -9.00 -6.12 5.53
C ALA A 259 -7.72 -5.29 5.65
N ARG A 260 -7.22 -5.10 6.88
CA ARG A 260 -5.91 -4.47 7.10
C ARG A 260 -4.79 -5.32 6.51
N LEU A 261 -4.81 -6.64 6.73
CA LEU A 261 -3.77 -7.53 6.23
C LEU A 261 -3.75 -7.55 4.69
N LEU A 262 -4.92 -7.66 4.04
CA LEU A 262 -5.08 -7.59 2.59
C LEU A 262 -4.38 -6.34 2.00
N ARG A 263 -4.68 -5.15 2.53
CA ARG A 263 -4.02 -3.90 2.10
C ARG A 263 -2.51 -3.95 2.18
N ARG A 264 -2.00 -4.49 3.28
CA ARG A 264 -0.55 -4.52 3.54
C ARG A 264 0.13 -5.47 2.60
N ILE A 265 -0.47 -6.63 2.34
CA ILE A 265 0.07 -7.63 1.43
C ILE A 265 0.05 -7.11 -0.01
N CYS A 266 -1.06 -6.54 -0.49
CA CYS A 266 -1.13 -5.96 -1.85
C CYS A 266 -0.09 -4.86 -2.04
N LYS A 267 0.11 -4.00 -1.03
CA LYS A 267 1.14 -2.96 -1.06
C LYS A 267 2.56 -3.56 -1.04
N LEU A 268 2.79 -4.60 -0.21
CA LEU A 268 4.08 -5.28 -0.11
C LEU A 268 4.46 -5.93 -1.45
N MET A 269 3.50 -6.54 -2.15
CA MET A 269 3.70 -7.16 -3.45
C MET A 269 4.21 -6.16 -4.50
N LEU A 270 3.57 -4.99 -4.59
CA LEU A 270 4.01 -3.91 -5.48
C LEU A 270 5.42 -3.43 -5.12
N VAL A 271 5.67 -3.15 -3.84
CA VAL A 271 6.97 -2.65 -3.35
C VAL A 271 8.10 -3.67 -3.56
N LEU A 272 7.81 -4.95 -3.37
CA LEU A 272 8.75 -6.03 -3.61
C LEU A 272 9.13 -6.07 -5.09
N PHE A 273 8.16 -6.05 -6.00
CA PHE A 273 8.41 -6.04 -7.44
C PHE A 273 9.26 -4.83 -7.87
N MET A 274 8.95 -3.65 -7.32
CA MET A 274 9.73 -2.43 -7.55
C MET A 274 11.19 -2.54 -7.08
N SER A 275 11.47 -3.37 -6.09
CA SER A 275 12.80 -3.47 -5.47
C SER A 275 13.68 -4.58 -6.07
N CYS A 276 13.12 -5.34 -7.01
CA CYS A 276 13.82 -6.35 -7.80
C CYS A 276 14.58 -5.72 -8.98
N SER A 277 15.73 -6.30 -9.31
CA SER A 277 16.43 -6.04 -10.58
C SER A 277 15.61 -6.55 -11.78
N SER A 278 15.93 -6.09 -13.00
CA SER A 278 15.25 -6.56 -14.23
C SER A 278 15.28 -8.08 -14.35
N ALA A 279 16.44 -8.71 -14.14
CA ALA A 279 16.60 -10.16 -14.23
C ALA A 279 15.68 -10.93 -13.26
N VAL A 280 15.50 -10.43 -12.03
CA VAL A 280 14.60 -11.04 -11.03
C VAL A 280 13.14 -10.76 -11.37
N ARG A 281 12.81 -9.57 -11.89
CA ARG A 281 11.46 -9.27 -12.36
C ARG A 281 11.05 -10.18 -13.51
N ASP A 282 11.93 -10.41 -14.48
CA ASP A 282 11.66 -11.31 -15.62
C ASP A 282 11.25 -12.71 -15.14
N GLN A 283 11.90 -13.24 -14.10
CA GLN A 283 11.57 -14.56 -13.53
C GLN A 283 10.21 -14.59 -12.83
N LEU A 284 9.75 -13.46 -12.30
CA LEU A 284 8.55 -13.37 -11.46
C LEU A 284 7.33 -12.85 -12.21
N VAL A 285 7.53 -12.11 -13.31
CA VAL A 285 6.50 -11.27 -13.90
C VAL A 285 5.27 -12.05 -14.35
N ARG A 286 5.46 -13.22 -14.97
CA ARG A 286 4.35 -14.10 -15.36
C ARG A 286 3.55 -14.60 -14.17
N SER A 287 4.23 -15.12 -13.14
CA SER A 287 3.57 -15.64 -11.94
C SER A 287 2.80 -14.54 -11.22
N VAL A 288 3.41 -13.37 -11.03
CA VAL A 288 2.77 -12.20 -10.42
C VAL A 288 1.54 -11.79 -11.20
N LEU A 289 1.65 -11.68 -12.53
CA LEU A 289 0.54 -11.26 -13.38
C LEU A 289 -0.64 -12.24 -13.34
N VAL A 290 -0.37 -13.55 -13.46
CA VAL A 290 -1.41 -14.60 -13.36
C VAL A 290 -2.20 -14.48 -12.04
N HIS A 291 -1.49 -14.38 -10.92
CA HIS A 291 -2.14 -14.36 -9.61
C HIS A 291 -2.87 -13.05 -9.33
N VAL A 292 -2.28 -11.90 -9.70
CA VAL A 292 -2.93 -10.59 -9.52
C VAL A 292 -4.20 -10.50 -10.37
N VAL A 293 -4.15 -10.98 -11.61
CA VAL A 293 -5.31 -10.97 -12.49
C VAL A 293 -6.39 -11.89 -11.97
N HIS A 294 -6.05 -13.12 -11.56
CA HIS A 294 -7.00 -14.03 -10.92
C HIS A 294 -7.67 -13.38 -9.70
N LEU A 295 -6.88 -12.72 -8.84
CA LEU A 295 -7.37 -12.05 -7.66
C LEU A 295 -8.38 -10.93 -8.00
N ILE A 296 -8.07 -10.11 -9.01
CA ILE A 296 -8.95 -9.04 -9.50
C ILE A 296 -10.23 -9.62 -10.11
N THR A 297 -10.13 -10.66 -10.94
CA THR A 297 -11.26 -11.23 -11.68
C THR A 297 -12.19 -12.06 -10.81
N SER A 298 -11.65 -12.86 -9.90
CA SER A 298 -12.42 -13.81 -9.10
C SER A 298 -12.98 -13.19 -7.81
N TYR A 299 -12.40 -12.07 -7.34
CA TYR A 299 -12.81 -11.42 -6.09
C TYR A 299 -13.04 -9.90 -6.23
N PRO A 300 -13.76 -9.42 -7.26
CA PRO A 300 -13.92 -7.98 -7.51
C PRO A 300 -14.64 -7.24 -6.38
N LEU A 301 -15.58 -7.91 -5.69
CA LEU A 301 -16.34 -7.34 -4.57
C LEU A 301 -15.49 -7.16 -3.30
N LEU A 302 -14.48 -8.01 -3.08
CA LEU A 302 -13.56 -7.90 -1.96
C LEU A 302 -12.58 -6.73 -2.16
N ILE A 303 -12.19 -6.48 -3.42
CA ILE A 303 -11.05 -5.64 -3.76
C ILE A 303 -11.44 -4.24 -4.24
N GLY A 304 -12.71 -3.97 -4.59
CA GLY A 304 -13.10 -2.58 -4.91
C GLY A 304 -14.40 -2.36 -5.68
N GLY A 305 -15.27 -3.36 -5.85
CA GLY A 305 -16.41 -3.25 -6.78
C GLY A 305 -17.74 -2.72 -6.21
N SER A 306 -17.85 -2.41 -4.91
CA SER A 306 -19.12 -1.97 -4.29
C SER A 306 -18.92 -1.01 -3.09
N LYS A 307 -19.98 -0.28 -2.71
CA LYS A 307 -19.97 0.62 -1.52
C LYS A 307 -19.56 -0.17 -0.27
N GLY A 308 -18.38 0.12 0.27
CA GLY A 308 -17.81 -0.57 1.44
C GLY A 308 -16.66 -1.54 1.14
N SER A 309 -16.24 -1.67 -0.11
CA SER A 309 -15.04 -2.42 -0.53
C SER A 309 -13.75 -1.63 -0.26
N ASP A 310 -12.62 -2.33 -0.14
CA ASP A 310 -11.33 -1.71 0.18
C ASP A 310 -10.57 -1.28 -1.08
N GLU A 311 -11.00 -0.15 -1.66
CA GLU A 311 -10.43 0.45 -2.88
C GLU A 311 -8.90 0.65 -2.82
N ARG A 312 -8.34 0.78 -1.62
CA ARG A 312 -6.89 0.90 -1.41
C ARG A 312 -6.15 -0.36 -1.84
N SER A 313 -6.72 -1.55 -1.65
CA SER A 313 -6.12 -2.81 -2.11
C SER A 313 -6.13 -2.92 -3.62
N ALA A 314 -7.27 -2.63 -4.28
CA ALA A 314 -7.36 -2.53 -5.75
C ALA A 314 -6.29 -1.61 -6.32
N LYS A 315 -6.14 -0.42 -5.74
CA LYS A 315 -5.17 0.58 -6.20
C LYS A 315 -3.76 0.01 -6.34
N TRP A 316 -3.28 -0.75 -5.35
CA TRP A 316 -1.91 -1.31 -5.40
C TRP A 316 -1.77 -2.42 -6.44
N LEU A 317 -2.80 -3.25 -6.60
CA LEU A 317 -2.82 -4.34 -7.57
C LEU A 317 -2.90 -3.80 -9.00
N LEU A 318 -3.79 -2.84 -9.26
CA LEU A 318 -3.94 -2.19 -10.56
C LEU A 318 -2.67 -1.44 -10.94
N ALA A 319 -2.00 -0.78 -9.99
CA ALA A 319 -0.72 -0.12 -10.24
C ALA A 319 0.39 -1.11 -10.60
N LEU A 320 0.39 -2.30 -10.00
CA LEU A 320 1.32 -3.37 -10.33
C LEU A 320 1.08 -3.87 -11.76
N VAL A 321 -0.17 -4.16 -12.14
CA VAL A 321 -0.50 -4.60 -13.51
C VAL A 321 -0.17 -3.51 -14.52
N TYR A 322 -0.59 -2.27 -14.28
CA TYR A 322 -0.28 -1.14 -15.16
C TYR A 322 1.23 -0.99 -15.35
N GLY A 323 2.02 -1.05 -14.27
CA GLY A 323 3.47 -0.93 -14.38
C GLY A 323 4.10 -2.07 -15.20
N ILE A 324 3.63 -3.32 -15.02
CA ILE A 324 4.06 -4.47 -15.83
C ILE A 324 3.67 -4.27 -17.29
N GLN A 325 2.42 -3.89 -17.56
CA GLN A 325 1.91 -3.67 -18.91
C GLN A 325 2.65 -2.53 -19.63
N SER A 326 2.97 -1.45 -18.92
CA SER A 326 3.73 -0.32 -19.48
C SER A 326 5.14 -0.71 -19.93
N ALA A 327 5.73 -1.77 -19.36
CA ALA A 327 7.04 -2.27 -19.75
C ALA A 327 7.06 -2.93 -21.13
N VAL A 328 5.89 -3.37 -21.61
CA VAL A 328 5.74 -4.06 -22.90
C VAL A 328 5.56 -3.08 -24.06
N VAL A 329 5.32 -1.80 -23.75
CA VAL A 329 5.01 -0.74 -24.71
C VAL A 329 6.28 0.00 -25.15
N PRO A 330 6.62 0.00 -26.45
CA PRO A 330 7.69 0.83 -27.00
C PRO A 330 7.48 2.32 -26.69
N ASN A 331 8.53 3.03 -26.30
CA ASN A 331 8.51 4.47 -25.98
C ASN A 331 7.67 4.90 -24.76
N CYS A 332 7.03 3.97 -24.04
CA CYS A 332 6.51 4.28 -22.71
C CYS A 332 7.67 4.28 -21.71
N LYS A 333 7.79 5.33 -20.90
CA LYS A 333 8.75 5.36 -19.78
C LYS A 333 8.25 4.44 -18.66
N SER A 334 8.36 3.13 -18.87
CA SER A 334 7.98 2.14 -17.87
C SER A 334 8.75 2.37 -16.58
N ARG A 335 8.04 2.27 -15.45
CA ARG A 335 8.65 2.33 -14.13
C ARG A 335 9.22 0.99 -13.69
N PHE A 336 8.87 -0.10 -14.39
CA PHE A 336 9.39 -1.44 -14.15
C PHE A 336 10.15 -1.90 -15.40
N PRO A 337 11.41 -1.47 -15.61
CA PRO A 337 12.21 -2.01 -16.70
C PRO A 337 12.31 -3.54 -16.58
N LEU A 338 12.07 -4.19 -17.71
CA LEU A 338 12.21 -5.63 -17.97
C LEU A 338 13.23 -5.83 -19.08
N SER A 339 13.83 -7.01 -19.17
CA SER A 339 14.62 -7.35 -20.36
C SER A 339 13.69 -7.74 -21.53
N GLU A 340 14.25 -7.87 -22.74
CA GLU A 340 13.52 -8.37 -23.91
C GLU A 340 12.83 -9.71 -23.60
N LYS A 341 13.49 -10.60 -22.86
CA LYS A 341 12.93 -11.88 -22.42
C LYS A 341 11.66 -11.68 -21.57
N GLY A 342 11.69 -10.76 -20.60
CA GLY A 342 10.54 -10.47 -19.74
C GLY A 342 9.39 -9.83 -20.53
N VAL A 343 9.71 -8.94 -21.47
CA VAL A 343 8.74 -8.34 -22.40
C VAL A 343 8.06 -9.41 -23.25
N ASP A 344 8.84 -10.32 -23.85
CA ASP A 344 8.33 -11.42 -24.67
C ASP A 344 7.46 -12.39 -23.87
N GLU A 345 7.83 -12.68 -22.62
CA GLU A 345 7.05 -13.51 -21.73
C GLU A 345 5.67 -12.90 -21.42
N ILE A 346 5.60 -11.58 -21.22
CA ILE A 346 4.33 -10.87 -21.02
C ILE A 346 3.52 -10.84 -22.31
N LYS A 347 4.13 -10.51 -23.46
CA LYS A 347 3.42 -10.52 -24.76
C LYS A 347 2.82 -11.90 -25.03
N THR A 348 3.60 -12.94 -24.79
CA THR A 348 3.14 -14.32 -24.89
C THR A 348 1.96 -14.53 -23.95
N TRP A 349 2.07 -14.22 -22.67
CA TRP A 349 0.96 -14.39 -21.72
C TRP A 349 -0.30 -13.59 -22.11
N MET A 350 -0.16 -12.35 -22.57
CA MET A 350 -1.27 -11.46 -22.95
C MET A 350 -1.98 -11.90 -24.23
N PHE A 351 -1.26 -12.46 -25.20
CA PHE A 351 -1.80 -12.73 -26.54
C PHE A 351 -1.77 -14.20 -26.96
N THR A 352 -1.32 -15.13 -26.11
CA THR A 352 -1.37 -16.57 -26.42
C THR A 352 -2.82 -16.97 -26.73
N PRO A 353 -3.09 -17.55 -27.90
CA PRO A 353 -4.43 -18.02 -28.25
C PRO A 353 -4.86 -19.15 -27.33
N VAL A 354 -6.06 -19.08 -26.76
CA VAL A 354 -6.66 -20.23 -26.09
C VAL A 354 -7.54 -20.93 -27.10
N ALA A 355 -7.19 -22.16 -27.47
CA ALA A 355 -8.03 -22.99 -28.33
C ALA A 355 -9.36 -23.24 -27.63
N THR A 356 -10.41 -22.54 -28.04
CA THR A 356 -11.77 -22.94 -27.72
C THR A 356 -12.22 -23.95 -28.76
N GLY A 357 -12.91 -25.01 -28.34
CA GLY A 357 -13.31 -26.14 -29.21
C GLY A 357 -14.19 -25.79 -30.42
N ASN A 358 -14.44 -24.50 -30.68
CA ASN A 358 -15.31 -23.98 -31.73
C ASN A 358 -14.53 -23.31 -32.88
N GLY A 359 -13.21 -23.49 -32.98
CA GLY A 359 -12.42 -23.03 -34.12
C GLY A 359 -12.22 -21.51 -34.23
N ALA A 360 -12.66 -20.74 -33.23
CA ALA A 360 -12.32 -19.33 -33.08
C ALA A 360 -11.08 -19.21 -32.19
N GLU A 361 -9.94 -18.82 -32.77
CA GLU A 361 -8.74 -18.47 -32.04
C GLU A 361 -9.02 -17.19 -31.24
N LEU A 362 -9.10 -17.32 -29.91
CA LEU A 362 -9.26 -16.18 -29.03
C LEU A 362 -7.90 -15.75 -28.50
N THR A 363 -7.51 -14.51 -28.80
CA THR A 363 -6.50 -13.77 -28.04
C THR A 363 -6.87 -13.81 -26.55
N SER A 364 -5.90 -14.16 -25.70
CA SER A 364 -6.03 -14.70 -24.33
C SER A 364 -7.36 -14.51 -23.56
N VAL A 365 -7.96 -15.62 -23.11
CA VAL A 365 -9.11 -15.66 -22.18
C VAL A 365 -8.84 -14.88 -20.88
N HIS A 366 -7.57 -14.80 -20.47
CA HIS A 366 -7.19 -14.11 -19.25
C HIS A 366 -7.32 -12.58 -19.35
N LEU A 367 -6.89 -11.99 -20.47
CA LEU A 367 -6.95 -10.55 -20.66
C LEU A 367 -8.37 -10.08 -20.96
N SER A 368 -9.16 -10.89 -21.69
CA SER A 368 -10.58 -10.59 -21.94
C SER A 368 -11.40 -10.62 -20.65
N HIS A 369 -11.26 -11.67 -19.85
CA HIS A 369 -11.93 -11.75 -18.55
C HIS A 369 -11.48 -10.62 -17.61
N MET A 370 -10.18 -10.32 -17.57
CA MET A 370 -9.68 -9.18 -16.81
C MET A 370 -10.35 -7.87 -17.22
N LEU A 371 -10.36 -7.56 -18.51
CA LEU A 371 -10.98 -6.33 -19.02
C LEU A 371 -12.46 -6.26 -18.72
N PHE A 372 -13.20 -7.36 -18.91
CA PHE A 372 -14.62 -7.42 -18.56
C PHE A 372 -14.85 -7.01 -17.10
N VAL A 373 -14.11 -7.62 -16.17
CA VAL A 373 -14.23 -7.35 -14.73
C VAL A 373 -13.79 -5.91 -14.41
N LEU A 374 -12.71 -5.42 -15.04
CA LEU A 374 -12.24 -4.05 -14.88
C LEU A 374 -13.31 -3.01 -15.25
N LEU A 375 -13.96 -3.19 -16.41
CA LEU A 375 -14.96 -2.27 -16.93
C LEU A 375 -16.26 -2.35 -16.11
N GLN A 376 -16.66 -3.55 -15.70
CA GLN A 376 -17.86 -3.76 -14.91
C GLN A 376 -17.78 -3.12 -13.52
N HIS A 377 -16.65 -3.27 -12.83
CA HIS A 377 -16.52 -2.92 -11.42
C HIS A 377 -15.78 -1.62 -11.13
N TRP A 378 -14.83 -1.20 -11.98
CA TRP A 378 -14.00 -0.01 -11.74
C TRP A 378 -14.17 1.08 -12.80
N PHE A 379 -14.95 0.82 -13.85
CA PHE A 379 -15.43 1.83 -14.80
C PHE A 379 -16.96 1.92 -14.88
N PRO A 380 -17.71 1.95 -13.75
CA PRO A 380 -19.16 2.02 -13.81
C PRO A 380 -19.64 3.39 -14.35
N LEU A 381 -20.48 3.42 -15.40
CA LEU A 381 -21.22 4.63 -15.79
C LEU A 381 -21.99 5.22 -14.59
N SER A 382 -21.92 6.53 -14.38
CA SER A 382 -22.71 7.21 -13.33
C SER A 382 -24.21 7.15 -13.63
N SER A 383 -25.04 7.47 -12.64
CA SER A 383 -26.49 7.54 -12.84
C SER A 383 -26.88 8.62 -13.86
N ASN A 384 -26.12 9.73 -13.91
CA ASN A 384 -26.31 10.77 -14.91
C ASN A 384 -25.83 10.33 -16.29
N ASP A 385 -24.70 9.65 -16.41
CA ASP A 385 -24.25 9.08 -17.68
C ASP A 385 -25.32 8.14 -18.25
N LYS A 386 -25.88 7.27 -17.41
CA LYS A 386 -26.98 6.37 -17.80
C LYS A 386 -28.22 7.13 -18.26
N ARG A 387 -28.56 8.25 -17.59
CA ARG A 387 -29.72 9.08 -17.93
C ARG A 387 -29.50 9.81 -19.24
N CYS A 388 -28.37 10.50 -19.40
CA CYS A 388 -28.00 11.21 -20.61
C CYS A 388 -27.93 10.27 -21.82
N LEU A 389 -27.45 9.05 -21.61
CA LEU A 389 -27.45 7.99 -22.62
C LEU A 389 -28.83 7.53 -23.06
N ALA A 390 -29.75 7.41 -22.10
CA ALA A 390 -31.12 7.02 -22.41
C ALA A 390 -31.86 8.13 -23.17
N THR A 391 -31.44 9.39 -23.05
CA THR A 391 -32.14 10.54 -23.61
C THR A 391 -31.53 11.09 -24.90
N ASP A 392 -30.20 11.07 -25.03
CA ASP A 392 -29.48 11.63 -26.18
C ASP A 392 -28.15 10.87 -26.42
N PRO A 393 -28.23 9.65 -26.97
CA PRO A 393 -27.05 8.81 -27.17
C PRO A 393 -26.08 9.43 -28.19
N GLU A 394 -26.57 10.05 -29.26
CA GLU A 394 -25.71 10.67 -30.29
C GLU A 394 -24.98 11.92 -29.77
N GLY A 395 -25.66 12.78 -29.00
CA GLY A 395 -25.02 13.93 -28.35
C GLY A 395 -24.03 13.52 -27.26
N CYS A 396 -24.29 12.42 -26.54
CA CYS A 396 -23.35 11.84 -25.56
C CYS A 396 -22.10 11.23 -26.23
N LEU A 397 -22.28 10.58 -27.39
CA LEU A 397 -21.17 10.05 -28.21
C LEU A 397 -20.35 11.18 -28.84
N ALA A 398 -21.00 12.23 -29.37
CA ALA A 398 -20.32 13.38 -29.97
C ALA A 398 -19.57 14.25 -28.94
N SER A 399 -20.00 14.23 -27.68
CA SER A 399 -19.39 14.99 -26.58
C SER A 399 -18.39 14.20 -25.73
N GLY A 400 -18.23 12.88 -25.93
CA GLY A 400 -17.29 12.05 -25.16
C GLY A 400 -17.75 11.60 -23.78
N GLY A 401 -19.06 11.49 -23.56
CA GLY A 401 -19.65 11.17 -22.26
C GLY A 401 -20.02 12.43 -21.47
N SER A 402 -21.01 12.29 -20.58
CA SER A 402 -21.74 13.43 -20.05
C SER A 402 -20.86 14.40 -19.25
N SER A 403 -20.94 15.69 -19.56
CA SER A 403 -20.38 16.79 -18.78
C SER A 403 -21.27 17.12 -17.57
N GLY A 404 -21.63 16.12 -16.76
CA GLY A 404 -22.63 16.24 -15.70
C GLY A 404 -22.05 16.12 -14.30
N ILE A 405 -21.78 17.26 -13.67
CA ILE A 405 -21.40 17.36 -12.24
C ILE A 405 -22.54 16.76 -11.39
N ASP A 406 -22.29 15.64 -10.72
CA ASP A 406 -23.10 15.20 -9.58
C ASP A 406 -22.72 16.08 -8.36
N GLY A 407 -23.36 17.24 -8.26
CA GLY A 407 -23.34 18.08 -7.08
C GLY A 407 -24.78 18.44 -6.69
N PRO A 408 -25.11 18.45 -5.39
CA PRO A 408 -26.38 19.02 -4.96
C PRO A 408 -26.39 20.48 -5.40
N SER A 409 -27.50 20.89 -6.02
CA SER A 409 -27.81 22.28 -6.30
C SER A 409 -27.52 23.12 -5.06
N TYR A 410 -26.47 23.96 -5.12
CA TYR A 410 -26.40 25.34 -4.65
C TYR A 410 -24.94 25.82 -4.70
N SER A 411 -24.77 27.05 -5.17
CA SER A 411 -23.55 27.87 -5.23
C SER A 411 -22.64 27.71 -6.47
N CYS A 412 -22.61 28.83 -7.19
CA CYS A 412 -21.76 29.20 -8.29
C CYS A 412 -20.29 29.34 -7.82
N PHE A 413 -19.35 29.16 -8.76
CA PHE A 413 -17.89 29.34 -8.64
C PHE A 413 -17.08 28.27 -7.90
N SER A 414 -16.81 27.18 -8.60
CA SER A 414 -15.47 26.56 -8.64
C SER A 414 -15.41 25.61 -9.84
N ALA A 415 -15.09 26.16 -11.01
CA ALA A 415 -14.71 25.35 -12.17
C ALA A 415 -13.33 24.72 -11.90
N THR A 416 -13.30 23.63 -11.13
CA THR A 416 -12.13 22.76 -11.03
C THR A 416 -12.19 21.77 -12.18
N THR A 417 -11.40 22.09 -13.20
CA THR A 417 -11.13 21.30 -14.40
C THR A 417 -10.77 19.86 -14.06
N HIS A 418 -11.61 18.91 -14.48
CA HIS A 418 -11.16 17.57 -14.81
C HIS A 418 -9.97 17.71 -15.78
N ILE A 419 -8.81 17.11 -15.48
CA ILE A 419 -7.58 17.25 -16.30
C ILE A 419 -7.69 16.52 -17.66
N THR A 420 -8.78 15.81 -17.94
CA THR A 420 -9.08 15.25 -19.26
C THR A 420 -10.35 15.89 -19.78
N SER A 421 -10.19 16.84 -20.72
CA SER A 421 -11.31 17.33 -21.51
C SER A 421 -11.89 16.16 -22.32
N ALA A 422 -13.19 16.17 -22.59
CA ALA A 422 -13.83 15.08 -23.34
C ALA A 422 -13.30 14.97 -24.79
N LEU A 423 -12.75 16.05 -25.34
CA LEU A 423 -11.95 16.03 -26.59
C LEU A 423 -10.63 15.25 -26.46
N ALA A 424 -10.04 15.19 -25.27
CA ALA A 424 -8.83 14.41 -24.98
C ALA A 424 -9.12 12.92 -24.74
N ILE A 425 -10.38 12.51 -24.54
CA ILE A 425 -10.77 11.08 -24.44
C ILE A 425 -10.73 10.41 -25.82
N TRP A 426 -11.03 11.16 -26.88
CA TRP A 426 -11.08 10.65 -28.26
C TRP A 426 -9.76 10.72 -29.02
N ASP A 427 -8.84 11.58 -28.58
CA ASP A 427 -7.48 11.62 -29.09
C ASP A 427 -6.58 10.79 -28.16
N VAL A 428 -6.45 9.49 -28.47
CA VAL A 428 -5.60 8.53 -27.74
C VAL A 428 -4.18 9.08 -27.55
N ASP A 429 -3.66 9.88 -28.49
CA ASP A 429 -2.34 10.50 -28.36
C ASP A 429 -2.35 11.70 -27.41
N SER A 430 -3.40 12.51 -27.38
CA SER A 430 -3.59 13.57 -26.38
C SER A 430 -3.83 13.01 -24.97
N GLN A 431 -4.68 11.97 -24.85
CA GLN A 431 -4.92 11.27 -23.60
C GLN A 431 -3.63 10.65 -23.07
N THR A 432 -2.89 9.93 -23.92
CA THR A 432 -1.60 9.33 -23.54
C THR A 432 -0.60 10.41 -23.14
N LYS A 433 -0.58 11.59 -23.80
CA LYS A 433 0.29 12.71 -23.42
C LYS A 433 -0.11 13.33 -22.07
N GLU A 434 -1.38 13.54 -21.79
CA GLU A 434 -1.85 14.07 -20.49
C GLU A 434 -1.68 13.03 -19.37
N LEU A 435 -1.95 11.76 -19.66
CA LEU A 435 -1.78 10.66 -18.72
C LEU A 435 -0.30 10.29 -18.50
N ALA A 436 0.59 10.50 -19.48
CA ALA A 436 2.04 10.36 -19.32
C ALA A 436 2.65 11.50 -18.47
N LYS A 437 1.97 12.64 -18.33
CA LYS A 437 2.33 13.69 -17.36
C LYS A 437 1.91 13.33 -15.94
N LEU A 438 1.05 12.33 -15.76
CA LEU A 438 0.53 11.93 -14.46
C LEU A 438 1.63 11.23 -13.66
N ASP A 439 2.06 11.87 -12.57
CA ASP A 439 3.10 11.31 -11.72
C ASP A 439 2.53 10.13 -10.92
N VAL A 440 2.72 8.92 -11.44
CA VAL A 440 2.29 7.66 -10.83
C VAL A 440 2.65 7.57 -9.33
N PRO A 441 3.83 8.01 -8.84
CA PRO A 441 4.15 8.19 -7.43
C PRO A 441 3.27 9.15 -6.64
N ALA A 442 2.86 10.27 -7.23
CA ALA A 442 1.89 11.17 -6.64
C ALA A 442 0.50 10.49 -6.57
N LEU A 443 0.09 9.80 -7.65
CA LEU A 443 -1.14 9.00 -7.67
C LEU A 443 -1.09 7.86 -6.64
N LEU A 444 0.07 7.27 -6.41
CA LEU A 444 0.31 6.19 -5.45
C LEU A 444 0.63 6.71 -4.04
N GLY A 445 0.80 8.02 -3.83
CA GLY A 445 1.09 8.61 -2.52
C GLY A 445 2.42 8.15 -1.92
N PHE A 446 3.46 7.93 -2.75
CA PHE A 446 4.78 7.54 -2.25
C PHE A 446 5.52 8.70 -1.56
N GLN A 447 5.19 9.95 -1.89
CA GLN A 447 5.67 11.13 -1.18
C GLN A 447 4.72 11.41 -0.02
N GLY A 448 5.22 11.39 1.23
CA GLY A 448 4.45 11.37 2.47
C GLY A 448 3.57 12.59 2.79
N SER A 449 3.02 13.29 1.80
CA SER A 449 1.93 14.24 1.99
C SER A 449 0.59 13.50 1.94
N GLU A 450 0.04 13.14 3.09
CA GLU A 450 -1.40 12.83 3.26
C GLU A 450 -2.27 14.10 3.15
N VAL A 451 -1.76 15.16 2.51
CA VAL A 451 -2.49 16.42 2.29
C VAL A 451 -3.42 16.22 1.10
N GLN A 452 -4.70 15.99 1.43
CA GLN A 452 -5.89 16.32 0.66
C GLN A 452 -5.80 16.15 -0.87
N ILE A 453 -6.10 14.95 -1.36
CA ILE A 453 -6.70 14.82 -2.69
C ILE A 453 -7.89 13.86 -2.62
N HIS A 454 -8.99 14.35 -2.04
CA HIS A 454 -10.28 13.65 -1.97
C HIS A 454 -10.98 13.53 -3.34
N MET A 455 -10.35 13.97 -4.44
CA MET A 455 -10.98 14.08 -5.77
C MET A 455 -10.44 13.12 -6.84
N PHE A 456 -9.44 12.28 -6.56
CA PHE A 456 -8.99 11.28 -7.53
C PHE A 456 -9.74 9.96 -7.33
N GLN A 457 -10.24 9.38 -8.42
CA GLN A 457 -10.66 7.98 -8.51
C GLN A 457 -9.48 7.14 -9.04
N PRO A 458 -8.45 6.84 -8.23
CA PRO A 458 -7.18 6.29 -8.72
C PRO A 458 -7.34 4.93 -9.40
N CYS A 459 -8.28 4.09 -8.94
CA CYS A 459 -8.54 2.80 -9.57
C CYS A 459 -9.13 2.97 -10.98
N ARG A 460 -10.10 3.89 -11.15
CA ARG A 460 -10.67 4.22 -12.46
C ARG A 460 -9.61 4.75 -13.42
N GLN A 461 -8.80 5.70 -12.97
CA GLN A 461 -7.73 6.29 -13.79
C GLN A 461 -6.65 5.26 -14.19
N LEU A 462 -6.30 4.33 -13.30
CA LEU A 462 -5.40 3.23 -13.62
C LEU A 462 -6.00 2.28 -14.66
N VAL A 463 -7.31 2.00 -14.58
CA VAL A 463 -8.01 1.18 -15.58
C VAL A 463 -8.05 1.88 -16.93
N GLU A 464 -8.41 3.17 -16.98
CA GLU A 464 -8.37 4.00 -18.19
C GLU A 464 -6.98 3.93 -18.84
N LEU A 465 -5.93 4.20 -18.06
CA LEU A 465 -4.53 4.11 -18.47
C LEU A 465 -4.16 2.75 -19.08
N MET A 466 -4.57 1.66 -18.43
CA MET A 466 -4.31 0.31 -18.91
C MET A 466 -4.99 0.06 -20.25
N VAL A 467 -6.26 0.45 -20.41
CA VAL A 467 -7.00 0.23 -21.65
C VAL A 467 -6.45 1.10 -22.78
N THR A 468 -6.20 2.38 -22.54
CA THR A 468 -5.61 3.30 -23.51
C THR A 468 -4.26 2.78 -24.03
N LEU A 469 -3.39 2.28 -23.14
CA LEU A 469 -2.12 1.68 -23.53
C LEU A 469 -2.30 0.43 -24.40
N MET A 470 -3.30 -0.42 -24.11
CA MET A 470 -3.55 -1.61 -24.94
C MET A 470 -4.03 -1.23 -26.34
N VAL A 471 -5.00 -0.31 -26.42
CA VAL A 471 -5.58 0.15 -27.70
C VAL A 471 -4.53 0.81 -28.58
N ARG A 472 -3.67 1.65 -27.99
CA ARG A 472 -2.63 2.37 -28.73
C ARG A 472 -1.60 1.44 -29.37
N GLU A 473 -1.17 0.42 -28.64
CA GLU A 473 0.04 -0.35 -29.00
C GLU A 473 -0.27 -1.71 -29.61
N PHE A 474 -1.43 -2.27 -29.28
CA PHE A 474 -1.88 -3.59 -29.76
C PHE A 474 -3.24 -3.49 -30.44
N GLY A 475 -3.45 -2.42 -31.23
CA GLY A 475 -4.77 -1.96 -31.67
C GLY A 475 -5.69 -3.06 -32.21
N ASN A 476 -5.22 -3.92 -33.11
CA ASN A 476 -6.07 -4.97 -33.71
C ASN A 476 -6.40 -6.11 -32.73
N GLU A 477 -5.41 -6.54 -31.96
CA GLU A 477 -5.53 -7.60 -30.96
C GLU A 477 -6.43 -7.16 -29.81
N THR A 478 -6.24 -5.92 -29.35
CA THR A 478 -7.06 -5.30 -28.31
C THR A 478 -8.49 -5.09 -28.80
N GLN A 479 -8.70 -4.63 -30.02
CA GLN A 479 -10.04 -4.50 -30.60
C GLN A 479 -10.76 -5.86 -30.69
N THR A 480 -10.06 -6.90 -31.13
CA THR A 480 -10.59 -8.27 -31.18
C THR A 480 -10.97 -8.78 -29.79
N LEU A 481 -10.11 -8.50 -28.80
CA LEU A 481 -10.35 -8.87 -27.41
C LEU A 481 -11.48 -8.07 -26.77
N LEU A 482 -11.59 -6.77 -27.03
CA LEU A 482 -12.71 -5.92 -26.60
C LEU A 482 -14.02 -6.34 -27.26
N PHE A 483 -13.98 -6.69 -28.54
CA PHE A 483 -15.13 -7.27 -29.25
C PHE A 483 -15.53 -8.61 -28.65
N HIS A 484 -14.57 -9.44 -28.23
CA HIS A 484 -14.85 -10.68 -27.53
C HIS A 484 -15.45 -10.44 -26.13
N VAL A 485 -14.92 -9.49 -25.36
CA VAL A 485 -15.47 -9.08 -24.06
C VAL A 485 -16.90 -8.60 -24.19
N VAL A 486 -17.16 -7.81 -25.23
CA VAL A 486 -18.50 -7.45 -25.65
C VAL A 486 -19.27 -8.74 -25.87
N THR A 487 -18.93 -9.55 -26.89
CA THR A 487 -19.69 -10.71 -27.43
C THR A 487 -19.84 -11.93 -26.52
N VAL A 488 -18.95 -12.14 -25.53
CA VAL A 488 -19.01 -13.26 -24.57
C VAL A 488 -19.40 -12.82 -23.16
N GLY A 489 -19.22 -11.54 -22.81
CA GLY A 489 -19.93 -10.94 -21.66
C GLY A 489 -21.46 -11.02 -21.76
N TYR A 490 -22.00 -11.47 -22.91
CA TYR A 490 -23.43 -11.71 -23.19
C TYR A 490 -24.09 -12.80 -22.34
N VAL A 491 -23.37 -13.53 -21.49
CA VAL A 491 -23.93 -14.56 -20.59
C VAL A 491 -24.51 -13.97 -19.29
N VAL A 492 -24.48 -12.65 -19.09
CA VAL A 492 -25.23 -11.97 -18.01
C VAL A 492 -26.60 -11.51 -18.54
N ASP A 493 -27.69 -12.01 -17.95
CA ASP A 493 -29.09 -11.92 -18.42
C ASP A 493 -29.75 -10.51 -18.44
N ASP A 494 -29.00 -9.41 -18.29
CA ASP A 494 -29.57 -8.05 -18.26
C ASP A 494 -29.19 -7.21 -19.50
N PRO A 495 -30.14 -6.87 -20.40
CA PRO A 495 -29.92 -6.01 -21.57
C PRO A 495 -29.34 -4.63 -21.23
N LEU A 496 -29.64 -4.06 -20.07
CA LEU A 496 -29.18 -2.73 -19.66
C LEU A 496 -27.68 -2.74 -19.32
N SER A 497 -27.22 -3.79 -18.65
CA SER A 497 -25.81 -4.04 -18.36
C SER A 497 -24.99 -4.29 -19.64
N LYS A 498 -25.61 -4.92 -20.66
CA LYS A 498 -25.00 -5.14 -21.99
C LYS A 498 -24.78 -3.82 -22.74
N PHE A 499 -25.81 -2.98 -22.84
CA PHE A 499 -25.70 -1.66 -23.47
C PHE A 499 -24.66 -0.76 -22.77
N ARG A 500 -24.61 -0.82 -21.43
CA ARG A 500 -23.65 -0.08 -20.60
C ARG A 500 -22.19 -0.43 -20.90
N LEU A 501 -21.87 -1.73 -21.00
CA LEU A 501 -20.51 -2.22 -21.28
C LEU A 501 -20.09 -1.88 -22.71
N HIS A 502 -21.01 -2.06 -23.66
CA HIS A 502 -20.81 -1.70 -25.07
C HIS A 502 -20.50 -0.21 -25.22
N TYR A 503 -21.26 0.64 -24.53
CA TYR A 503 -21.04 2.08 -24.57
C TYR A 503 -19.72 2.50 -23.92
N ILE A 504 -19.36 1.96 -22.74
CA ILE A 504 -18.07 2.21 -22.10
C ILE A 504 -16.91 1.94 -23.08
N LEU A 505 -16.99 0.86 -23.84
CA LEU A 505 -15.96 0.44 -24.78
C LEU A 505 -15.91 1.30 -26.04
N VAL A 506 -17.08 1.65 -26.60
CA VAL A 506 -17.19 2.56 -27.74
C VAL A 506 -16.73 3.98 -27.38
N ASN A 507 -17.03 4.47 -26.18
CA ASN A 507 -16.68 5.83 -25.75
C ASN A 507 -15.22 6.03 -25.35
N ASN A 508 -14.50 4.98 -24.94
CA ASN A 508 -13.17 5.13 -24.33
C ASN A 508 -12.04 4.45 -25.11
N CYS A 509 -12.35 3.53 -26.04
CA CYS A 509 -11.35 2.54 -26.48
C CYS A 509 -11.35 2.19 -27.97
N ILE A 510 -12.34 2.63 -28.76
CA ILE A 510 -12.46 2.23 -30.17
C ILE A 510 -12.65 3.46 -31.03
N PRO A 511 -11.75 3.76 -31.99
CA PRO A 511 -12.02 4.77 -33.01
C PRO A 511 -13.28 4.39 -33.81
N ILE A 512 -14.29 5.27 -33.78
CA ILE A 512 -15.61 5.12 -34.46
C ILE A 512 -15.46 4.72 -35.94
N THR A 513 -14.36 5.10 -36.59
CA THR A 513 -14.09 4.84 -38.02
C THR A 513 -14.10 3.35 -38.39
N LEU A 514 -13.77 2.43 -37.48
CA LEU A 514 -13.77 0.98 -37.76
C LEU A 514 -15.12 0.29 -37.52
N LEU A 515 -16.01 0.86 -36.70
CA LEU A 515 -17.37 0.33 -36.50
C LEU A 515 -18.28 0.58 -37.72
N SER A 516 -17.99 1.64 -38.49
CA SER A 516 -18.77 1.99 -39.69
C SER A 516 -18.67 0.96 -40.83
N VAL A 517 -17.60 0.15 -40.87
CA VAL A 517 -17.29 -0.70 -42.04
C VAL A 517 -17.88 -2.12 -41.92
N ARG A 518 -18.32 -2.57 -40.75
CA ARG A 518 -18.90 -3.93 -40.58
C ARG A 518 -20.26 -4.01 -39.86
N TYR A 519 -20.81 -2.92 -39.33
CA TYR A 519 -22.05 -2.92 -38.54
C TYR A 519 -23.27 -2.31 -39.25
N GLY A 520 -23.48 -2.62 -40.53
CA GLY A 520 -24.77 -2.40 -41.20
C GLY A 520 -25.96 -3.19 -40.62
N LYS A 521 -25.82 -3.81 -39.43
CA LYS A 521 -26.85 -4.61 -38.75
C LYS A 521 -27.14 -4.20 -37.30
N CYS A 522 -26.41 -3.26 -36.68
CA CYS A 522 -26.75 -2.80 -35.32
C CYS A 522 -27.94 -1.83 -35.28
N HIS A 523 -28.40 -1.33 -36.43
CA HIS A 523 -29.64 -0.56 -36.52
C HIS A 523 -30.90 -1.38 -36.16
N SER A 524 -30.89 -2.71 -36.21
CA SER A 524 -32.09 -3.49 -35.85
C SER A 524 -32.32 -3.55 -34.33
N VAL A 525 -31.25 -3.54 -33.52
CA VAL A 525 -31.38 -3.54 -32.04
C VAL A 525 -31.87 -2.19 -31.52
N TYR A 526 -31.60 -1.11 -32.26
CA TYR A 526 -32.11 0.24 -31.96
C TYR A 526 -33.63 0.38 -32.22
N LEU A 527 -34.19 -0.40 -33.16
CA LEU A 527 -35.60 -0.32 -33.53
C LEU A 527 -36.51 -1.20 -32.66
N ASP A 528 -36.03 -2.38 -32.21
CA ASP A 528 -36.82 -3.26 -31.33
C ASP A 528 -37.12 -2.64 -29.95
N PHE A 529 -36.32 -1.64 -29.51
CA PHE A 529 -36.55 -0.89 -28.27
C PHE A 529 -37.57 0.24 -28.41
N TYR A 530 -37.84 0.74 -29.61
CA TYR A 530 -38.81 1.81 -29.84
C TYR A 530 -40.23 1.30 -30.06
N ASP A 531 -40.40 0.04 -30.46
CA ASP A 531 -41.72 -0.55 -30.76
C ASP A 531 -42.38 -1.29 -29.57
N SER A 532 -41.81 -1.20 -28.35
CA SER A 532 -42.35 -1.87 -27.15
C SER A 532 -42.66 -0.97 -25.95
N SER A 533 -42.83 0.34 -26.16
CA SER A 533 -43.35 1.28 -25.16
C SER A 533 -44.81 1.65 -25.37
#